data_AF-A0A959T1T7-F1
#
_entry.id   AF-A0A959T1T7-F1
#
_cell.length_a   1.000
_cell.length_b   1.000
_cell.length_c   1.000
_cell.angle_alpha   90.00
_cell.angle_beta   90.00
_cell.angle_gamma   90.00
#
_symmetry.space_group_name_H-M   'P 1'
#
loop_
_entity.id
_entity.type
_entity.pdbx_description
1 polymer ?
#
loop_
_entity_poly.entity_id
_entity_poly.type
_entity_poly.pdbx_seq_one_letter_code
_entity_poly.pdbx_strand_id
1 'polypeptide(L)'
;GHGHASNDGTYPHCCEWKDNTHYLYANGTEVDQWHIWQTHDCAQNPVYPQGGTWLGSREGWCPGDLVKDHWVELTGAVSGSTATLDYGITPVPGSNLGMGNGNYVVNMDLFEYGAPTHALDAEITEVKRPNDQGYFSRDNPICSDALVVLRNAGGTALTSATLTYQVSGGQPQTYAWTGNLAHMEEAEVVLPIPDGTFWSGDGGNRFTVTVSGPNGGTDQHAANDSYTTRFELPVIYQPDIYLYYKTNNRPQENTYTIRNLWGDVVWSRSNLPANTTY
;
A
#
# COMPACT_ATOMS: atom_id res chain seq x y z
N GLY A 1 16.49 -8.59 -6.48
CA GLY A 1 17.78 -8.94 -7.12
C GLY A 1 18.94 -8.27 -6.42
N HIS A 2 20.13 -8.85 -6.54
CA HIS A 2 21.37 -8.38 -5.94
C HIS A 2 22.50 -8.32 -6.98
N GLY A 3 23.47 -7.44 -6.72
CA GLY A 3 24.68 -7.29 -7.53
C GLY A 3 24.64 -6.06 -8.45
N HIS A 4 25.83 -5.67 -8.89
CA HIS A 4 26.08 -4.54 -9.79
C HIS A 4 26.94 -5.00 -10.98
N ALA A 5 26.68 -6.20 -11.49
CA ALA A 5 27.48 -6.82 -12.54
C ALA A 5 27.20 -6.20 -13.92
N SER A 6 28.28 -5.95 -14.66
CA SER A 6 28.30 -5.47 -16.05
C SER A 6 29.69 -5.72 -16.64
N ASN A 7 29.78 -6.12 -17.91
CA ASN A 7 31.08 -6.32 -18.59
C ASN A 7 31.63 -5.05 -19.25
N ASP A 8 30.76 -4.09 -19.56
CA ASP A 8 31.10 -2.84 -20.26
C ASP A 8 31.01 -1.61 -19.33
N GLY A 9 30.53 -1.80 -18.10
CA GLY A 9 30.33 -0.75 -17.09
C GLY A 9 29.10 0.14 -17.35
N THR A 10 28.38 -0.06 -18.44
CA THR A 10 27.19 0.72 -18.82
C THR A 10 26.03 0.37 -17.89
N TYR A 11 25.32 1.40 -17.40
CA TYR A 11 24.11 1.28 -16.58
C TYR A 11 22.89 0.93 -17.46
N PRO A 12 21.88 0.15 -16.98
CA PRO A 12 21.75 -0.41 -15.64
C PRO A 12 22.59 -1.66 -15.38
N HIS A 13 22.98 -1.85 -14.13
CA HIS A 13 23.75 -3.02 -13.69
C HIS A 13 22.85 -4.08 -13.04
N CYS A 14 23.17 -5.35 -13.23
CA CYS A 14 22.35 -6.45 -12.76
C CYS A 14 22.85 -7.05 -11.44
N CYS A 15 21.98 -7.48 -10.52
CA CYS A 15 20.50 -7.47 -10.58
C CYS A 15 19.87 -6.61 -9.49
N GLU A 16 20.61 -5.69 -8.85
CA GLU A 16 20.06 -4.73 -7.89
C GLU A 16 19.49 -3.47 -8.57
N TRP A 17 20.11 -3.05 -9.67
CA TRP A 17 19.92 -1.72 -10.26
C TRP A 17 19.27 -1.72 -11.64
N LYS A 18 18.70 -2.86 -12.04
CA LYS A 18 17.99 -3.01 -13.29
C LYS A 18 16.57 -3.48 -13.01
N ASP A 19 15.63 -2.72 -13.53
CA ASP A 19 14.24 -3.13 -13.67
C ASP A 19 14.15 -4.27 -14.70
N ASN A 20 13.88 -5.49 -14.24
CA ASN A 20 13.60 -6.62 -15.12
C ASN A 20 12.12 -7.00 -15.04
N THR A 21 11.61 -7.46 -16.18
CA THR A 21 10.33 -8.15 -16.25
C THR A 21 10.52 -9.59 -15.78
N HIS A 22 9.60 -10.02 -14.92
CA HIS A 22 9.44 -11.37 -14.41
C HIS A 22 8.26 -12.05 -15.09
N TYR A 23 8.34 -13.37 -15.24
CA TYR A 23 7.35 -14.19 -15.93
C TYR A 23 7.08 -15.46 -15.13
N LEU A 24 5.82 -15.89 -15.09
CA LEU A 24 5.45 -17.21 -14.63
C LEU A 24 4.71 -17.95 -15.74
N TYR A 25 5.12 -19.17 -16.02
CA TYR A 25 4.46 -20.08 -16.94
C TYR A 25 3.91 -21.28 -16.18
N ALA A 26 2.67 -21.65 -16.44
CA ALA A 26 2.07 -22.90 -15.99
C ALA A 26 1.84 -23.81 -17.20
N ASN A 27 2.41 -25.03 -17.15
CA ASN A 27 2.30 -26.03 -18.22
C ASN A 27 2.69 -25.49 -19.60
N GLY A 28 3.70 -24.60 -19.64
CA GLY A 28 4.22 -23.97 -20.85
C GLY A 28 3.42 -22.79 -21.38
N THR A 29 2.35 -22.36 -20.69
CA THR A 29 1.59 -21.14 -21.02
C THR A 29 1.88 -20.05 -20.01
N GLU A 30 2.14 -18.83 -20.47
CA GLU A 30 2.34 -17.67 -19.59
C GLU A 30 1.05 -17.38 -18.82
N VAL A 31 1.14 -17.33 -17.49
CA VAL A 31 0.02 -17.00 -16.62
C VAL A 31 0.14 -15.60 -16.04
N ASP A 32 1.36 -15.07 -15.96
CA ASP A 32 1.58 -13.73 -15.45
C ASP A 32 2.93 -13.13 -15.90
N GLN A 33 2.97 -11.80 -15.92
CA GLN A 33 4.14 -10.98 -16.23
C GLN A 33 4.13 -9.72 -15.36
N TRP A 34 5.19 -9.49 -14.57
CA TRP A 34 5.23 -8.37 -13.63
C TRP A 34 6.62 -7.75 -13.46
N HIS A 35 6.68 -6.65 -12.71
CA HIS A 35 7.89 -5.95 -12.31
C HIS A 35 7.94 -5.85 -10.79
N ILE A 36 9.14 -5.95 -10.21
CA ILE A 36 9.36 -5.76 -8.76
C ILE A 36 10.15 -4.47 -8.45
N TRP A 37 10.35 -3.63 -9.45
CA TRP A 37 11.19 -2.44 -9.35
C TRP A 37 10.58 -1.33 -8.48
N GLN A 38 11.34 -0.88 -7.49
CA GLN A 38 10.92 0.07 -6.46
C GLN A 38 11.26 1.51 -6.87
N THR A 39 10.54 2.07 -7.84
CA THR A 39 10.88 3.39 -8.42
C THR A 39 10.88 4.51 -7.37
N HIS A 40 9.84 4.59 -6.55
CA HIS A 40 9.67 5.65 -5.53
C HIS A 40 9.52 5.11 -4.11
N ASP A 41 9.29 3.81 -3.99
CA ASP A 41 8.87 3.15 -2.76
C ASP A 41 9.98 3.22 -1.70
N CYS A 42 11.24 3.15 -2.11
CA CYS A 42 12.36 3.28 -1.18
C CYS A 42 12.42 4.66 -0.53
N ALA A 43 11.95 5.71 -1.19
CA ALA A 43 11.85 7.06 -0.61
C ALA A 43 10.65 7.22 0.33
N GLN A 44 9.68 6.29 0.27
CA GLN A 44 8.52 6.23 1.14
C GLN A 44 8.68 5.24 2.30
N ASN A 45 9.88 4.65 2.46
CA ASN A 45 10.15 3.66 3.50
C ASN A 45 9.75 4.19 4.90
N PRO A 46 8.96 3.43 5.68
CA PRO A 46 8.60 3.82 7.05
C PRO A 46 9.81 4.00 7.97
N VAL A 47 10.92 3.33 7.71
CA VAL A 47 12.19 3.54 8.41
C VAL A 47 12.92 4.72 7.77
N TYR A 48 12.67 5.93 8.28
CA TYR A 48 13.30 7.17 7.81
C TYR A 48 13.61 8.14 8.97
N PRO A 49 14.57 9.08 8.78
CA PRO A 49 15.58 9.11 7.72
C PRO A 49 16.69 8.08 7.98
N GLN A 50 17.26 7.49 6.91
CA GLN A 50 18.44 6.62 7.00
C GLN A 50 19.70 7.29 6.44
N GLY A 51 20.87 6.85 6.90
CA GLY A 51 22.14 7.19 6.26
C GLY A 51 22.35 6.42 4.95
N GLY A 52 23.24 6.89 4.09
CA GLY A 52 23.60 6.20 2.84
C GLY A 52 22.61 6.43 1.70
N THR A 53 22.53 5.48 0.77
CA THR A 53 21.83 5.63 -0.52
C THR A 53 20.41 5.03 -0.53
N TRP A 54 19.74 4.93 0.61
CA TRP A 54 18.44 4.23 0.75
C TRP A 54 17.33 4.75 -0.17
N LEU A 55 17.41 6.01 -0.64
CA LEU A 55 16.43 6.61 -1.56
C LEU A 55 16.44 6.04 -2.99
N GLY A 56 17.54 5.42 -3.43
CA GLY A 56 17.66 4.89 -4.80
C GLY A 56 16.66 3.78 -5.13
N SER A 57 16.23 3.69 -6.38
CA SER A 57 15.37 2.60 -6.83
C SER A 57 16.15 1.29 -6.94
N ARG A 58 15.51 0.17 -6.57
CA ARG A 58 16.10 -1.18 -6.59
C ARG A 58 15.10 -2.21 -7.09
N GLU A 59 15.65 -3.33 -7.53
CA GLU A 59 14.90 -4.48 -8.01
C GLU A 59 14.38 -5.34 -6.86
N GLY A 60 13.16 -5.05 -6.39
CA GLY A 60 12.40 -5.91 -5.47
C GLY A 60 12.51 -5.58 -4.00
N TRP A 61 13.38 -4.65 -3.59
CA TRP A 61 13.61 -4.39 -2.17
C TRP A 61 14.08 -2.96 -1.93
N CYS A 62 13.90 -2.47 -0.70
CA CYS A 62 14.46 -1.20 -0.26
C CYS A 62 15.26 -1.43 1.03
N PRO A 63 16.41 -0.77 1.24
CA PRO A 63 17.15 -0.89 2.48
C PRO A 63 16.26 -0.53 3.69
N GLY A 64 16.08 -1.47 4.62
CA GLY A 64 15.25 -1.30 5.81
C GLY A 64 13.75 -1.43 5.59
N ASP A 65 13.30 -1.96 4.44
CA ASP A 65 11.90 -2.26 4.16
C ASP A 65 11.66 -3.78 4.03
N LEU A 66 10.39 -4.18 4.01
CA LEU A 66 9.96 -5.52 3.66
C LEU A 66 10.10 -5.75 2.14
N VAL A 67 10.44 -6.98 1.75
CA VAL A 67 10.30 -7.43 0.37
C VAL A 67 8.83 -7.75 0.14
N LYS A 68 8.24 -7.21 -0.92
CA LYS A 68 6.82 -7.38 -1.24
C LYS A 68 6.61 -8.72 -1.95
N ASP A 69 5.54 -9.41 -1.55
CA ASP A 69 5.09 -10.61 -2.25
C ASP A 69 4.35 -10.25 -3.53
N HIS A 70 4.35 -11.17 -4.49
CA HIS A 70 3.57 -11.07 -5.72
C HIS A 70 2.69 -12.32 -5.85
N TRP A 71 1.38 -12.12 -5.91
CA TRP A 71 0.40 -13.19 -5.97
C TRP A 71 0.02 -13.47 -7.42
N VAL A 72 0.10 -14.75 -7.82
CA VAL A 72 -0.34 -15.20 -9.15
C VAL A 72 -1.48 -16.18 -8.99
N GLU A 73 -2.64 -15.85 -9.57
CA GLU A 73 -3.79 -16.75 -9.61
C GLU A 73 -3.59 -17.82 -10.69
N LEU A 74 -3.61 -19.09 -10.29
CA LEU A 74 -3.37 -20.23 -11.17
C LEU A 74 -4.65 -21.00 -11.53
N THR A 75 -5.80 -20.60 -10.97
CA THR A 75 -7.10 -21.21 -11.22
C THR A 75 -7.40 -21.23 -12.72
N GLY A 76 -7.63 -22.42 -13.25
CA GLY A 76 -7.89 -22.63 -14.67
C GLY A 76 -6.65 -22.78 -15.55
N ALA A 77 -5.47 -22.31 -15.11
CA ALA A 77 -4.20 -22.56 -15.80
C ALA A 77 -3.56 -23.90 -15.42
N VAL A 78 -3.87 -24.38 -14.22
CA VAL A 78 -3.44 -25.67 -13.70
C VAL A 78 -4.65 -26.59 -13.53
N SER A 79 -4.52 -27.85 -13.94
CA SER A 79 -5.54 -28.88 -13.72
C SER A 79 -4.88 -30.26 -13.50
N GLY A 80 -5.55 -31.12 -12.73
CA GLY A 80 -5.06 -32.46 -12.42
C GLY A 80 -4.13 -32.50 -11.21
N SER A 81 -3.37 -33.60 -11.06
CA SER A 81 -2.54 -33.88 -9.89
C SER A 81 -1.09 -33.40 -10.00
N THR A 82 -0.71 -32.81 -11.14
CA THR A 82 0.66 -32.36 -11.44
C THR A 82 0.63 -31.11 -12.28
N ALA A 83 1.49 -30.14 -11.96
CA ALA A 83 1.68 -28.93 -12.73
C ALA A 83 3.18 -28.68 -12.93
N THR A 84 3.57 -28.13 -14.08
CA THR A 84 4.93 -27.57 -14.26
C THR A 84 4.85 -26.06 -14.16
N LEU A 85 5.59 -25.50 -13.21
CA LEU A 85 5.77 -24.05 -13.07
C LEU A 85 7.17 -23.69 -13.54
N ASP A 86 7.27 -22.71 -14.43
CA ASP A 86 8.54 -22.18 -14.94
C ASP A 86 8.59 -20.67 -14.70
N TYR A 87 9.63 -20.22 -14.01
CA TYR A 87 9.82 -18.83 -13.64
C TYR A 87 10.94 -18.22 -14.47
N GLY A 88 10.57 -17.20 -15.24
CA GLY A 88 11.47 -16.47 -16.12
C GLY A 88 11.79 -15.09 -15.59
N ILE A 89 12.96 -14.59 -15.97
CA ILE A 89 13.32 -13.18 -15.87
C ILE A 89 13.85 -12.71 -17.21
N THR A 90 13.78 -11.40 -17.45
CA THR A 90 14.32 -10.77 -18.67
C THR A 90 15.70 -11.32 -19.02
N PRO A 91 15.91 -11.84 -20.25
CA PRO A 91 17.18 -12.43 -20.64
C PRO A 91 18.36 -11.47 -20.52
N VAL A 92 19.53 -12.02 -20.17
CA VAL A 92 20.79 -11.28 -20.15
C VAL A 92 21.09 -10.76 -21.57
N PRO A 93 21.38 -9.45 -21.75
CA PRO A 93 21.69 -8.91 -23.07
C PRO A 93 22.93 -9.57 -23.67
N GLY A 94 22.86 -9.97 -24.94
CA GLY A 94 24.00 -10.56 -25.64
C GLY A 94 25.22 -9.63 -25.75
N SER A 95 25.00 -8.31 -25.73
CA SER A 95 26.05 -7.30 -25.69
C SER A 95 26.68 -7.11 -24.31
N ASN A 96 26.03 -7.56 -23.24
CA ASN A 96 26.48 -7.39 -21.86
C ASN A 96 26.26 -8.66 -21.02
N LEU A 97 26.93 -9.75 -21.42
CA LEU A 97 26.83 -11.05 -20.73
C LEU A 97 27.29 -10.99 -19.26
N GLY A 98 28.08 -9.99 -18.88
CA GLY A 98 28.52 -9.80 -17.50
C GLY A 98 27.37 -9.55 -16.53
N MET A 99 26.22 -9.07 -17.01
CA MET A 99 25.00 -8.90 -16.21
C MET A 99 24.44 -10.22 -15.69
N GLY A 100 24.78 -11.36 -16.32
CA GLY A 100 24.38 -12.69 -15.85
C GLY A 100 25.04 -13.12 -14.53
N ASN A 101 26.01 -12.35 -14.01
CA ASN A 101 26.65 -12.62 -12.72
C ASN A 101 25.89 -12.00 -11.52
N GLY A 102 24.74 -11.36 -11.75
CA GLY A 102 23.84 -10.94 -10.67
C GLY A 102 23.11 -12.13 -10.04
N ASN A 103 22.44 -11.90 -8.90
CA ASN A 103 21.74 -12.95 -8.17
C ASN A 103 20.30 -12.56 -7.85
N TYR A 104 19.36 -13.49 -7.97
CA TYR A 104 18.01 -13.34 -7.42
C TYR A 104 17.83 -14.36 -6.29
N VAL A 105 17.46 -13.88 -5.11
CA VAL A 105 17.02 -14.73 -4.00
C VAL A 105 15.51 -14.75 -4.08
N VAL A 106 14.94 -15.93 -4.34
CA VAL A 106 13.49 -16.10 -4.57
C VAL A 106 12.99 -17.22 -3.67
N ASN A 107 11.84 -16.99 -3.06
CA ASN A 107 11.02 -18.02 -2.43
C ASN A 107 9.71 -18.11 -3.20
N MET A 108 9.22 -19.33 -3.44
CA MET A 108 7.94 -19.57 -4.11
C MET A 108 7.15 -20.56 -3.28
N ASP A 109 5.97 -20.14 -2.86
CA ASP A 109 5.01 -20.97 -2.15
C ASP A 109 3.79 -21.21 -3.04
N LEU A 110 3.31 -22.45 -3.08
CA LEU A 110 2.08 -22.82 -3.77
C LEU A 110 1.00 -23.06 -2.73
N PHE A 111 -0.10 -22.33 -2.87
CA PHE A 111 -1.28 -22.51 -2.03
C PHE A 111 -2.40 -23.14 -2.87
N GLU A 112 -2.97 -24.23 -2.34
CA GLU A 112 -4.17 -24.84 -2.88
C GLU A 112 -5.28 -24.72 -1.85
N TYR A 113 -6.41 -24.18 -2.28
CA TYR A 113 -7.59 -24.04 -1.44
C TYR A 113 -8.61 -25.12 -1.81
N GLY A 114 -9.27 -25.66 -0.79
CA GLY A 114 -10.50 -26.41 -1.00
C GLY A 114 -11.64 -25.49 -1.46
N ALA A 115 -12.82 -26.06 -1.67
CA ALA A 115 -14.00 -25.24 -1.90
C ALA A 115 -14.22 -24.27 -0.73
N PRO A 116 -14.62 -23.01 -0.98
CA PRO A 116 -14.97 -22.05 0.07
C PRO A 116 -15.97 -22.67 1.02
N THR A 117 -15.70 -22.58 2.32
CA THR A 117 -16.57 -23.15 3.35
C THR A 117 -17.84 -22.32 3.55
N HIS A 118 -17.82 -21.06 3.10
CA HIS A 118 -18.86 -20.05 3.25
C HIS A 118 -19.14 -19.42 1.89
N ALA A 119 -20.41 -19.17 1.57
CA ALA A 119 -20.83 -18.57 0.31
C ALA A 119 -20.73 -17.03 0.35
N LEU A 120 -21.10 -16.42 1.46
CA LEU A 120 -21.06 -14.99 1.72
C LEU A 120 -20.25 -14.74 3.00
N ASP A 121 -19.04 -14.20 2.84
CA ASP A 121 -18.10 -13.93 3.93
C ASP A 121 -17.18 -12.78 3.48
N ALA A 122 -17.32 -11.64 4.13
CA ALA A 122 -16.50 -10.46 3.91
C ALA A 122 -15.62 -10.24 5.13
N GLU A 123 -14.36 -9.91 4.89
CA GLU A 123 -13.35 -9.84 5.94
C GLU A 123 -12.61 -8.50 5.91
N ILE A 124 -12.28 -7.98 7.09
CA ILE A 124 -11.29 -6.90 7.20
C ILE A 124 -9.94 -7.51 7.57
N THR A 125 -9.00 -7.45 6.65
CA THR A 125 -7.65 -8.02 6.86
C THR A 125 -6.70 -7.02 7.50
N GLU A 126 -6.93 -5.71 7.30
CA GLU A 126 -6.01 -4.68 7.77
C GLU A 126 -6.68 -3.31 7.94
N VAL A 127 -6.17 -2.52 8.87
CA VAL A 127 -6.39 -1.07 8.96
C VAL A 127 -5.04 -0.38 8.81
N LYS A 128 -4.80 0.27 7.66
CA LYS A 128 -3.53 0.97 7.37
C LYS A 128 -3.46 2.31 8.08
N ARG A 129 -4.59 3.01 8.14
CA ARG A 129 -4.75 4.23 8.95
C ARG A 129 -6.21 4.37 9.40
N PRO A 130 -6.48 4.73 10.67
CA PRO A 130 -5.51 5.08 11.71
C PRO A 130 -4.82 3.84 12.33
N ASN A 131 -3.49 3.90 12.50
CA ASN A 131 -2.67 2.79 13.03
C ASN A 131 -1.36 3.32 13.65
N ASP A 132 -0.93 2.77 14.80
CA ASP A 132 0.33 3.12 15.49
C ASP A 132 1.50 2.15 15.20
N GLN A 133 1.30 1.13 14.37
CA GLN A 133 2.37 0.24 13.95
C GLN A 133 3.40 1.02 13.10
N GLY A 134 4.69 0.78 13.38
CA GLY A 134 5.79 1.51 12.75
C GLY A 134 5.79 1.44 11.22
N TYR A 135 5.28 0.34 10.63
CA TYR A 135 5.18 0.18 9.18
C TYR A 135 4.25 1.22 8.52
N PHE A 136 3.21 1.66 9.23
CA PHE A 136 2.25 2.65 8.73
C PHE A 136 2.53 4.08 9.21
N SER A 137 3.66 4.31 9.89
CA SER A 137 4.03 5.62 10.46
C SER A 137 4.20 6.73 9.42
N ARG A 138 4.35 6.38 8.14
CA ARG A 138 4.43 7.36 7.05
C ARG A 138 3.11 8.03 6.73
N ASP A 139 2.02 7.29 6.94
CA ASP A 139 0.64 7.66 6.71
C ASP A 139 -0.10 8.03 8.01
N ASN A 140 0.56 7.91 9.17
CA ASN A 140 -0.01 8.15 10.49
C ASN A 140 0.86 9.12 11.32
N PRO A 141 0.29 9.86 12.30
CA PRO A 141 -1.13 9.92 12.64
C PRO A 141 -1.94 10.64 11.56
N ILE A 142 -3.25 10.42 11.53
CA ILE A 142 -4.17 11.05 10.57
C ILE A 142 -5.14 12.02 11.23
N CYS A 143 -5.54 13.03 10.47
CA CYS A 143 -6.75 13.82 10.71
C CYS A 143 -7.74 13.73 9.53
N SER A 144 -7.47 12.85 8.57
CA SER A 144 -8.19 12.63 7.31
C SER A 144 -8.91 11.28 7.29
N ASP A 145 -9.37 10.87 6.10
CA ASP A 145 -10.02 9.59 5.86
C ASP A 145 -9.17 8.38 6.29
N ALA A 146 -9.86 7.37 6.83
CA ALA A 146 -9.27 6.09 7.16
C ALA A 146 -9.07 5.24 5.89
N LEU A 147 -8.13 4.29 5.94
CA LEU A 147 -7.85 3.34 4.86
C LEU A 147 -7.77 1.92 5.45
N VAL A 148 -8.63 1.04 4.95
CA VAL A 148 -8.74 -0.35 5.40
C VAL A 148 -8.64 -1.29 4.21
N VAL A 149 -8.34 -2.57 4.46
CA VAL A 149 -8.30 -3.61 3.42
C VAL A 149 -9.48 -4.55 3.63
N LEU A 150 -10.34 -4.64 2.62
CA LEU A 150 -11.51 -5.52 2.55
C LEU A 150 -11.17 -6.71 1.66
N ARG A 151 -11.42 -7.93 2.14
CA ARG A 151 -11.27 -9.19 1.39
C ARG A 151 -12.61 -9.90 1.23
N ASN A 152 -12.80 -10.59 0.11
CA ASN A 152 -13.87 -11.57 -0.03
C ASN A 152 -13.38 -12.97 0.39
N ALA A 153 -13.67 -13.39 1.62
CA ALA A 153 -13.34 -14.74 2.10
C ALA A 153 -14.38 -15.79 1.67
N GLY A 154 -15.54 -15.35 1.17
CA GLY A 154 -16.61 -16.20 0.66
C GLY A 154 -16.38 -16.71 -0.77
N GLY A 155 -17.17 -17.71 -1.16
CA GLY A 155 -17.14 -18.27 -2.52
C GLY A 155 -17.96 -17.52 -3.57
N THR A 156 -18.87 -16.63 -3.15
CA THR A 156 -19.64 -15.76 -4.06
C THR A 156 -18.87 -14.46 -4.24
N ALA A 157 -18.75 -13.97 -5.48
CA ALA A 157 -18.13 -12.66 -5.72
C ALA A 157 -18.80 -11.57 -4.86
N LEU A 158 -18.00 -10.80 -4.13
CA LEU A 158 -18.47 -9.75 -3.26
C LEU A 158 -18.67 -8.47 -4.08
N THR A 159 -19.93 -8.07 -4.21
CA THR A 159 -20.37 -6.91 -5.00
C THR A 159 -20.83 -5.73 -4.15
N SER A 160 -21.21 -5.99 -2.90
CA SER A 160 -21.54 -4.95 -1.93
C SER A 160 -21.26 -5.41 -0.51
N ALA A 161 -20.93 -4.48 0.37
CA ALA A 161 -20.81 -4.71 1.82
C ALA A 161 -21.07 -3.41 2.59
N THR A 162 -21.36 -3.51 3.88
CA THR A 162 -21.52 -2.38 4.79
C THR A 162 -20.39 -2.37 5.79
N LEU A 163 -19.56 -1.33 5.77
CA LEU A 163 -18.51 -1.11 6.76
C LEU A 163 -19.01 -0.14 7.82
N THR A 164 -18.95 -0.54 9.08
CA THR A 164 -19.22 0.32 10.24
C THR A 164 -17.92 0.57 10.98
N TYR A 165 -17.60 1.81 11.27
CA TYR A 165 -16.31 2.19 11.86
C TYR A 165 -16.46 3.29 12.90
N GLN A 166 -15.62 3.23 13.93
CA GLN A 166 -15.66 4.16 15.05
C GLN A 166 -14.35 4.19 15.82
N VAL A 167 -14.14 5.25 16.58
CA VAL A 167 -13.19 5.24 17.70
C VAL A 167 -13.87 4.72 18.97
N SER A 168 -13.11 4.18 19.92
CA SER A 168 -13.63 3.74 21.22
C SER A 168 -14.44 4.84 21.91
N GLY A 169 -15.68 4.53 22.31
CA GLY A 169 -16.62 5.49 22.91
C GLY A 169 -17.18 6.57 21.96
N GLY A 170 -16.75 6.58 20.69
CA GLY A 170 -17.22 7.51 19.67
C GLY A 170 -18.53 7.07 19.00
N GLN A 171 -19.05 7.92 18.11
CA GLN A 171 -20.23 7.61 17.31
C GLN A 171 -19.87 6.80 16.06
N PRO A 172 -20.55 5.67 15.80
CA PRO A 172 -20.30 4.89 14.60
C PRO A 172 -20.67 5.64 13.33
N GLN A 173 -19.81 5.51 12.33
CA GLN A 173 -20.08 5.88 10.95
C GLN A 173 -20.26 4.62 10.11
N THR A 174 -21.00 4.76 9.01
CA THR A 174 -21.29 3.66 8.09
C THR A 174 -20.91 4.06 6.67
N TYR A 175 -20.32 3.12 5.94
CA TYR A 175 -19.98 3.26 4.53
C TYR A 175 -20.52 2.06 3.75
N ALA A 176 -21.29 2.34 2.69
CA ALA A 176 -21.77 1.32 1.77
C ALA A 176 -20.73 1.13 0.66
N TRP A 177 -20.02 0.01 0.71
CA TRP A 177 -19.05 -0.36 -0.31
C TRP A 177 -19.74 -1.10 -1.45
N THR A 178 -19.31 -0.82 -2.68
CA THR A 178 -19.70 -1.55 -3.89
C THR A 178 -18.47 -1.82 -4.73
N GLY A 179 -18.40 -2.99 -5.37
CA GLY A 179 -17.27 -3.38 -6.20
C GLY A 179 -17.49 -4.75 -6.84
N ASN A 180 -16.39 -5.46 -7.09
CA ASN A 180 -16.43 -6.86 -7.51
C ASN A 180 -15.11 -7.52 -7.10
N LEU A 181 -15.11 -8.22 -5.97
CA LEU A 181 -13.99 -9.03 -5.50
C LEU A 181 -14.31 -10.51 -5.69
N ALA A 182 -13.50 -11.21 -6.48
CA ALA A 182 -13.53 -12.66 -6.53
C ALA A 182 -13.08 -13.25 -5.18
N HIS A 183 -13.22 -14.57 -5.03
CA HIS A 183 -12.75 -15.25 -3.81
C HIS A 183 -11.28 -14.92 -3.55
N MET A 184 -10.94 -14.57 -2.30
CA MET A 184 -9.62 -14.14 -1.82
C MET A 184 -9.07 -12.83 -2.39
N GLU A 185 -9.77 -12.17 -3.31
CA GLU A 185 -9.37 -10.84 -3.76
C GLU A 185 -9.60 -9.79 -2.67
N GLU A 186 -8.71 -8.79 -2.66
CA GLU A 186 -8.71 -7.69 -1.72
C GLU A 186 -8.87 -6.34 -2.43
N ALA A 187 -9.46 -5.36 -1.74
CA ALA A 187 -9.43 -3.97 -2.14
C ALA A 187 -9.15 -3.06 -0.94
N GLU A 188 -8.39 -2.00 -1.19
CA GLU A 188 -8.31 -0.88 -0.26
C GLU A 188 -9.60 -0.06 -0.31
N VAL A 189 -10.15 0.24 0.87
CA VAL A 189 -11.37 1.03 1.04
C VAL A 189 -11.05 2.28 1.84
N VAL A 190 -11.22 3.44 1.20
CA VAL A 190 -11.17 4.74 1.88
C VAL A 190 -12.48 4.95 2.63
N LEU A 191 -12.40 5.14 3.94
CA LEU A 191 -13.54 5.40 4.81
C LEU A 191 -13.57 6.89 5.18
N PRO A 192 -14.57 7.66 4.69
CA PRO A 192 -14.61 9.10 4.90
C PRO A 192 -14.71 9.48 6.37
N ILE A 193 -13.92 10.46 6.81
CA ILE A 193 -14.03 11.01 8.16
C ILE A 193 -14.65 12.41 8.07
N PRO A 194 -15.91 12.60 8.50
CA PRO A 194 -16.70 13.77 8.14
C PRO A 194 -16.23 15.06 8.81
N ASP A 195 -15.69 14.97 10.03
CA ASP A 195 -15.06 16.09 10.72
C ASP A 195 -14.27 15.61 11.95
N GLY A 196 -13.63 16.55 12.65
CA GLY A 196 -12.82 16.27 13.83
C GLY A 196 -13.58 15.65 15.01
N THR A 197 -14.91 15.74 15.05
CA THR A 197 -15.72 15.14 16.13
C THR A 197 -15.73 13.62 16.05
N PHE A 198 -15.45 13.02 14.89
CA PHE A 198 -15.26 11.57 14.75
C PHE A 198 -14.22 11.03 15.74
N TRP A 199 -13.15 11.80 15.97
CA TRP A 199 -12.06 11.45 16.88
C TRP A 199 -12.41 11.64 18.37
N SER A 200 -13.62 12.10 18.67
CA SER A 200 -14.11 12.29 20.05
C SER A 200 -14.60 10.97 20.61
N GLY A 201 -13.69 10.26 21.29
CA GLY A 201 -13.96 8.98 21.96
C GLY A 201 -13.89 9.06 23.48
N ASP A 202 -13.74 7.90 24.11
CA ASP A 202 -13.50 7.72 25.54
C ASP A 202 -12.01 7.91 25.95
N GLY A 203 -11.15 8.30 25.01
CA GLY A 203 -9.70 8.43 25.20
C GLY A 203 -8.92 7.11 25.09
N GLY A 204 -9.58 6.00 24.74
CA GLY A 204 -8.94 4.70 24.55
C GLY A 204 -8.09 4.60 23.28
N ASN A 205 -8.20 5.57 22.36
CA ASN A 205 -7.49 5.67 21.08
C ASN A 205 -7.41 4.34 20.32
N ARG A 206 -8.56 3.67 20.22
CA ARG A 206 -8.74 2.48 19.41
C ARG A 206 -9.70 2.78 18.28
N PHE A 207 -9.35 2.38 17.07
CA PHE A 207 -10.21 2.44 15.92
C PHE A 207 -10.65 1.02 15.58
N THR A 208 -11.95 0.82 15.42
CA THR A 208 -12.53 -0.45 15.05
C THR A 208 -13.33 -0.26 13.78
N VAL A 209 -13.14 -1.17 12.84
CA VAL A 209 -14.01 -1.35 11.67
C VAL A 209 -14.61 -2.75 11.72
N THR A 210 -15.86 -2.85 11.29
CA THR A 210 -16.62 -4.10 11.16
C THR A 210 -17.29 -4.11 9.79
N VAL A 211 -17.16 -5.20 9.05
CA VAL A 211 -17.88 -5.44 7.80
C VAL A 211 -19.12 -6.31 8.04
N SER A 212 -20.16 -6.11 7.24
CA SER A 212 -21.40 -6.86 7.31
C SER A 212 -22.17 -6.77 6.00
N GLY A 213 -23.22 -7.57 5.86
CA GLY A 213 -24.13 -7.48 4.72
C GLY A 213 -23.51 -7.84 3.35
N PRO A 214 -22.62 -8.86 3.23
CA PRO A 214 -22.06 -9.25 1.93
C PRO A 214 -23.19 -9.55 0.93
N ASN A 215 -23.23 -8.81 -0.17
CA ASN A 215 -24.29 -8.88 -1.19
C ASN A 215 -25.72 -8.70 -0.63
N GLY A 216 -25.87 -7.97 0.49
CA GLY A 216 -27.14 -7.79 1.20
C GLY A 216 -27.60 -9.01 2.00
N GLY A 217 -26.80 -10.08 2.05
CA GLY A 217 -27.05 -11.28 2.84
C GLY A 217 -26.43 -11.24 4.24
N THR A 218 -26.59 -12.34 4.97
CA THR A 218 -25.94 -12.51 6.28
C THR A 218 -24.49 -12.98 6.08
N ASP A 219 -23.55 -12.32 6.75
CA ASP A 219 -22.17 -12.81 6.82
C ASP A 219 -22.13 -14.13 7.58
N GLN A 220 -21.50 -15.13 6.98
CA GLN A 220 -21.48 -16.49 7.52
C GLN A 220 -20.30 -16.72 8.48
N HIS A 221 -19.30 -15.82 8.54
CA HIS A 221 -18.09 -16.02 9.35
C HIS A 221 -17.74 -14.86 10.30
N ALA A 222 -18.57 -14.61 11.31
CA ALA A 222 -18.41 -13.49 12.25
C ALA A 222 -17.04 -13.29 12.95
N ALA A 223 -16.10 -14.24 12.89
CA ALA A 223 -14.79 -14.13 13.55
C ALA A 223 -13.79 -13.22 12.79
N ASN A 224 -14.00 -12.97 11.49
CA ASN A 224 -13.12 -12.14 10.65
C ASN A 224 -13.78 -10.80 10.22
N ASP A 225 -15.04 -10.56 10.63
CA ASP A 225 -15.78 -9.34 10.32
C ASP A 225 -15.13 -8.07 10.89
N SER A 226 -14.31 -8.16 11.95
CA SER A 226 -13.84 -6.99 12.69
C SER A 226 -12.33 -6.93 12.89
N TYR A 227 -11.78 -5.73 12.66
CA TYR A 227 -10.39 -5.41 12.90
C TYR A 227 -10.27 -4.17 13.79
N THR A 228 -9.35 -4.19 14.76
CA THR A 228 -9.11 -3.07 15.68
C THR A 228 -7.64 -2.72 15.77
N THR A 229 -7.33 -1.45 15.59
CA THR A 229 -5.98 -0.88 15.78
C THR A 229 -5.96 0.10 16.95
N ARG A 230 -4.75 0.34 17.47
CA ARG A 230 -4.47 1.54 18.25
C ARG A 230 -4.00 2.64 17.31
N PHE A 231 -4.16 3.88 17.73
CA PHE A 231 -3.68 5.03 16.97
C PHE A 231 -3.25 6.18 17.89
N GLU A 232 -2.47 7.10 17.33
CA GLU A 232 -2.11 8.35 17.99
C GLU A 232 -2.92 9.51 17.39
N LEU A 233 -3.43 10.40 18.24
CA LEU A 233 -4.05 11.63 17.78
C LEU A 233 -2.97 12.65 17.40
N PRO A 234 -3.13 13.39 16.29
CA PRO A 234 -2.26 14.51 15.97
C PRO A 234 -2.23 15.54 17.10
N VAL A 235 -1.09 16.20 17.28
CA VAL A 235 -0.96 17.30 18.24
C VAL A 235 -1.89 18.45 17.80
N ILE A 236 -2.76 18.87 18.71
CA ILE A 236 -3.64 20.03 18.51
C ILE A 236 -2.86 21.29 18.93
N TYR A 237 -2.54 22.14 17.97
CA TYR A 237 -1.89 23.43 18.22
C TYR A 237 -2.89 24.51 18.65
N GLN A 238 -2.41 25.49 19.42
CA GLN A 238 -3.14 26.70 19.81
C GLN A 238 -3.59 27.50 18.56
N PRO A 239 -4.64 28.33 18.65
CA PRO A 239 -5.35 28.87 17.48
C PRO A 239 -4.51 29.74 16.54
N ASP A 240 -3.39 30.30 17.01
CA ASP A 240 -2.52 31.14 16.20
C ASP A 240 -1.36 30.34 15.60
N ILE A 241 -1.47 30.01 14.31
CA ILE A 241 -0.39 29.43 13.52
C ILE A 241 0.36 30.57 12.82
N TYR A 242 1.66 30.71 13.12
CA TYR A 242 2.55 31.64 12.43
C TYR A 242 3.43 30.88 11.44
N LEU A 243 3.29 31.18 10.14
CA LEU A 243 4.19 30.66 9.11
C LEU A 243 5.33 31.66 8.89
N TYR A 244 6.57 31.26 9.19
CA TYR A 244 7.77 32.02 8.86
C TYR A 244 8.42 31.43 7.61
N TYR A 245 8.43 32.16 6.50
CA TYR A 245 8.94 31.67 5.23
C TYR A 245 10.04 32.57 4.66
N LYS A 246 11.25 32.02 4.52
CA LYS A 246 12.38 32.68 3.87
C LYS A 246 12.50 32.19 2.43
N THR A 247 12.35 33.08 1.47
CA THR A 247 12.48 32.76 0.05
C THR A 247 13.93 32.53 -0.37
N ASN A 248 14.11 31.69 -1.40
CA ASN A 248 15.42 31.44 -2.01
C ASN A 248 15.80 32.55 -3.01
N ASN A 249 16.91 32.39 -3.74
CA ASN A 249 17.40 33.40 -4.69
C ASN A 249 16.76 33.32 -6.10
N ARG A 250 15.76 32.46 -6.31
CA ARG A 250 15.06 32.25 -7.57
C ARG A 250 13.56 32.56 -7.39
N PRO A 251 13.13 33.82 -7.59
CA PRO A 251 11.76 34.27 -7.30
C PRO A 251 10.64 33.39 -7.90
N GLN A 252 10.90 32.83 -9.09
CA GLN A 252 9.95 31.97 -9.81
C GLN A 252 9.64 30.65 -9.10
N GLU A 253 10.55 30.18 -8.23
CA GLU A 253 10.39 28.92 -7.47
C GLU A 253 9.72 29.17 -6.11
N ASN A 254 9.54 30.43 -5.71
CA ASN A 254 9.04 30.77 -4.38
C ASN A 254 7.51 30.93 -4.39
N THR A 255 6.83 29.92 -3.84
CA THR A 255 5.39 29.92 -3.62
C THR A 255 5.06 29.10 -2.38
N TYR A 256 3.96 29.43 -1.71
CA TYR A 256 3.38 28.54 -0.71
C TYR A 256 1.86 28.54 -0.82
N THR A 257 1.25 27.42 -0.46
CA THR A 257 -0.19 27.22 -0.42
C THR A 257 -0.52 26.47 0.86
N ILE A 258 -1.44 27.02 1.64
CA ILE A 258 -2.01 26.37 2.83
C ILE A 258 -3.41 25.92 2.43
N ARG A 259 -3.72 24.66 2.73
CA ARG A 259 -5.03 24.05 2.49
C ARG A 259 -5.66 23.61 3.80
N ASN A 260 -6.98 23.60 3.86
CA ASN A 260 -7.71 22.95 4.95
C ASN A 260 -7.73 21.42 4.75
N LEU A 261 -8.38 20.71 5.67
CA LEU A 261 -8.56 19.25 5.61
C LEU A 261 -9.24 18.77 4.32
N TRP A 262 -10.11 19.59 3.73
CA TRP A 262 -10.86 19.28 2.50
C TRP A 262 -10.09 19.57 1.21
N GLY A 263 -8.83 20.02 1.34
CA GLY A 263 -8.00 20.40 0.19
C GLY A 263 -8.28 21.81 -0.34
N ASP A 264 -9.21 22.56 0.25
CA ASP A 264 -9.48 23.94 -0.15
C ASP A 264 -8.31 24.84 0.22
N VAL A 265 -7.94 25.74 -0.69
CA VAL A 265 -6.90 26.74 -0.43
C VAL A 265 -7.43 27.78 0.55
N VAL A 266 -6.85 27.83 1.76
CA VAL A 266 -7.16 28.86 2.77
C VAL A 266 -6.23 30.06 2.65
N TRP A 267 -5.02 29.85 2.14
CA TRP A 267 -4.03 30.91 1.89
C TRP A 267 -3.10 30.48 0.76
N SER A 268 -2.73 31.38 -0.14
CA SER A 268 -1.60 31.16 -1.03
C SER A 268 -0.84 32.45 -1.27
N ARG A 269 0.46 32.35 -1.57
CA ARG A 269 1.24 33.44 -2.16
C ARG A 269 2.17 32.89 -3.22
N SER A 270 2.29 33.64 -4.31
CA SER A 270 3.20 33.40 -5.42
C SER A 270 3.99 34.68 -5.73
N ASN A 271 4.92 34.61 -6.68
CA ASN A 271 5.77 35.75 -7.11
C ASN A 271 6.56 36.38 -5.95
N LEU A 272 7.06 35.56 -5.04
CA LEU A 272 7.73 36.04 -3.85
C LEU A 272 9.18 36.46 -4.17
N PRO A 273 9.58 37.73 -3.93
CA PRO A 273 10.94 38.20 -4.18
C PRO A 273 12.02 37.34 -3.54
N ALA A 274 13.20 37.35 -4.14
CA ALA A 274 14.36 36.64 -3.64
C ALA A 274 14.78 37.12 -2.24
N ASN A 275 15.28 36.21 -1.41
CA ASN A 275 15.87 36.49 -0.10
C ASN A 275 15.01 37.37 0.84
N THR A 276 13.68 37.23 0.77
CA THR A 276 12.70 37.98 1.56
C THR A 276 12.06 37.06 2.59
N THR A 277 11.77 37.61 3.76
CA THR A 277 11.08 36.89 4.85
C THR A 277 9.62 37.32 4.88
N TYR A 278 8.73 36.34 5.00
CA TYR A 278 7.29 36.52 5.19
C TYR A 278 6.83 35.91 6.50
#